data_AF-A0AAV5XEN4-F1
#
_entry.id   AF-A0AAV5XEN4-F1
#
_cell.length_a   1.000
_cell.length_b   1.000
_cell.length_c   1.000
_cell.angle_alpha   90.00
_cell.angle_beta   90.00
_cell.angle_gamma   90.00
#
_symmetry.space_group_name_H-M   'P 1'
#
loop_
_entity.id
_entity.type
_entity.pdbx_description
1 polymer ?
#
loop_
_entity_poly.entity_id
_entity_poly.type
_entity_poly.pdbx_seq_one_letter_code
_entity_poly.pdbx_strand_id
1 'polypeptide(L)'
;MAKVGRFVTDPRAGAYCHITLDSGQRIMVSHDKGGFKGGTVSLVELKWLGLASGETILSCALDTPQGQRTLEALAAGARPDSVDATPLGAFVNFVSDCGSIAEVKAKCARLLPEAGARGSGG
;
A
#
# COMPACT_ATOMS: atom_id res chain seq x y z
N MET A 1 11.31 -12.59 -4.04
CA MET A 1 10.97 -11.66 -2.94
C MET A 1 11.24 -10.26 -3.45
N ALA A 2 10.24 -9.39 -3.41
CA ALA A 2 10.36 -8.06 -3.98
C ALA A 2 11.49 -7.25 -3.32
N LYS A 3 12.19 -6.48 -4.13
CA LYS A 3 13.20 -5.54 -3.66
C LYS A 3 12.52 -4.27 -3.16
N VAL A 4 12.44 -4.14 -1.84
CA VAL A 4 11.97 -2.91 -1.17
C VAL A 4 13.05 -1.83 -1.28
N GLY A 5 12.65 -0.67 -1.78
CA GLY A 5 13.49 0.51 -1.90
C GLY A 5 13.60 1.29 -0.60
N ARG A 6 14.10 2.52 -0.70
CA ARG A 6 14.22 3.40 0.47
C ARG A 6 12.86 4.05 0.77
N PHE A 7 12.49 4.06 2.04
CA PHE A 7 11.43 4.90 2.56
C PHE A 7 11.87 6.37 2.50
N VAL A 8 11.13 7.19 1.76
CA VAL A 8 11.34 8.62 1.65
C VAL A 8 10.20 9.32 2.36
N THR A 9 10.54 10.27 3.23
CA THR A 9 9.56 11.11 3.92
C THR A 9 9.83 12.55 3.55
N ASP A 10 8.82 13.20 2.96
CA ASP A 10 8.79 14.60 2.61
C ASP A 10 7.72 15.31 3.46
N PRO A 11 8.08 16.30 4.28
CA PRO A 11 7.13 17.00 5.16
C PRO A 11 5.99 17.72 4.43
N ARG A 12 6.12 17.95 3.12
CA ARG A 12 5.15 18.66 2.27
C ARG A 12 4.35 17.72 1.38
N ALA A 13 4.92 16.57 1.00
CA ALA A 13 4.33 15.61 0.07
C ALA A 13 3.96 14.25 0.69
N GLY A 14 4.25 14.05 1.98
CA GLY A 14 3.96 12.80 2.69
C GLY A 14 5.12 11.82 2.67
N ALA A 15 4.85 10.51 2.70
CA ALA A 15 5.88 9.48 2.68
C ALA A 15 5.64 8.50 1.52
N TYR A 16 6.70 7.95 0.94
CA TYR A 16 6.59 6.93 -0.10
C TYR A 16 7.74 5.93 -0.09
N CYS A 17 7.51 4.76 -0.69
CA CYS A 17 8.50 3.72 -0.90
C CYS A 17 8.28 3.06 -2.27
N HIS A 18 9.36 2.95 -3.05
CA HIS A 18 9.35 2.17 -4.28
C HIS A 18 9.64 0.71 -3.98
N ILE A 19 8.92 -0.20 -4.64
CA ILE A 19 9.16 -1.64 -4.55
C ILE A 19 9.33 -2.16 -5.97
N THR A 20 10.40 -2.92 -6.21
CA THR A 20 10.61 -3.66 -7.47
C THR A 20 10.25 -5.11 -7.23
N LEU A 21 9.22 -5.58 -7.93
CA LEU A 21 8.74 -6.97 -7.85
C LEU A 21 9.71 -7.91 -8.57
N ASP A 22 9.60 -9.22 -8.30
CA ASP A 22 10.47 -10.23 -8.93
C ASP A 22 10.33 -10.25 -10.46
N SER A 23 9.15 -9.91 -10.98
CA SER A 23 8.87 -9.73 -12.41
C SER A 23 9.60 -8.54 -13.04
N GLY A 24 10.28 -7.71 -12.24
CA GLY A 24 10.91 -6.46 -12.67
C GLY A 24 9.95 -5.26 -12.74
N GLN A 25 8.65 -5.49 -12.52
CA GLN A 25 7.65 -4.41 -12.41
C GLN A 25 7.89 -3.58 -11.15
N ARG A 26 7.46 -2.32 -11.17
CA ARG A 26 7.66 -1.40 -10.05
C ARG A 26 6.32 -0.88 -9.54
N ILE A 27 6.21 -0.78 -8.23
CA ILE A 27 5.10 -0.09 -7.55
C ILE A 27 5.65 0.97 -6.63
N MET A 28 4.81 1.96 -6.35
CA MET A 28 5.00 2.95 -5.30
C MET A 28 3.91 2.75 -4.26
N VAL A 29 4.31 2.61 -3.01
CA VAL A 29 3.42 2.78 -1.87
C VAL A 29 3.61 4.19 -1.37
N SER A 30 2.55 4.97 -1.25
CA SER A 30 2.60 6.34 -0.74
C SER A 30 1.57 6.58 0.35
N HIS A 31 1.84 7.54 1.22
CA HIS A 31 0.99 7.99 2.32
C HIS A 31 1.01 9.52 2.35
N ASP A 32 -0.12 10.18 2.06
CA ASP A 32 -0.14 11.63 1.83
C ASP A 32 0.16 12.47 3.07
N LYS A 33 -0.15 11.99 4.29
CA LYS A 33 0.16 12.70 5.53
C LYS A 33 1.50 12.33 6.15
N GLY A 34 2.05 11.16 5.83
CA GLY A 34 3.26 10.62 6.46
C GLY A 34 3.11 10.32 7.97
N GLY A 35 4.03 9.52 8.51
CA GLY A 35 4.09 9.20 9.95
C GLY A 35 2.92 8.36 10.46
N PHE A 36 2.58 8.49 11.75
CA PHE A 36 1.52 7.71 12.43
C PHE A 36 0.11 8.34 12.37
N LYS A 37 -0.09 9.34 11.50
CA LYS A 37 -1.36 10.07 11.38
C LYS A 37 -2.21 9.44 10.27
N GLY A 38 -3.52 9.74 10.26
CA GLY A 38 -4.49 9.27 9.25
C GLY A 38 -4.17 9.72 7.81
N GLY A 39 -5.16 9.97 6.97
CA GLY A 39 -4.96 10.20 5.53
C GLY A 39 -5.09 8.91 4.71
N THR A 40 -4.46 8.87 3.55
CA THR A 40 -4.66 7.83 2.52
C THR A 40 -3.35 7.14 2.19
N VAL A 41 -3.36 5.82 2.23
CA VAL A 41 -2.29 4.99 1.66
C VAL A 41 -2.69 4.55 0.27
N SER A 42 -1.84 4.83 -0.71
CA SER A 42 -2.05 4.48 -2.10
C SER A 42 -0.97 3.52 -2.58
N LEU A 43 -1.37 2.48 -3.30
CA LEU A 43 -0.46 1.63 -4.06
C LEU A 43 -0.67 1.94 -5.53
N VAL A 44 0.39 2.36 -6.20
CA VAL A 44 0.34 2.79 -7.60
C VAL A 44 1.36 2.00 -8.40
N GLU A 45 0.94 1.45 -9.53
CA GLU A 45 1.88 0.88 -10.50
C GLU A 45 2.73 2.00 -11.11
N LEU A 46 4.04 1.79 -11.22
CA LEU A 46 4.92 2.71 -11.93
C LEU A 46 5.16 2.17 -13.33
N LYS A 47 4.72 2.91 -14.36
CA LYS A 47 5.10 2.63 -15.74
C LYS A 47 6.53 3.12 -16.02
N TRP A 48 7.10 2.59 -17.11
CA TRP A 48 8.50 2.84 -17.54
C TRP A 48 8.95 4.30 -17.32
N LEU A 49 10.17 4.46 -16.80
CA LEU A 49 10.83 5.72 -16.35
C LEU A 49 10.46 6.25 -14.94
N GLY A 50 9.74 5.49 -14.12
CA GLY A 50 9.58 5.85 -12.69
C GLY A 50 8.64 7.03 -12.44
N LEU A 51 7.85 7.40 -13.45
CA LEU A 51 6.74 8.32 -13.30
C LEU A 51 5.52 7.54 -12.75
N ALA A 52 4.81 8.12 -11.79
CA ALA A 52 3.55 7.62 -11.25
C ALA A 52 2.38 7.79 -12.26
N SER A 53 2.59 7.32 -13.49
CA SER A 53 1.64 7.35 -14.60
C SER A 53 0.93 6.01 -14.81
N GLY A 54 1.04 5.09 -13.85
CA GLY A 54 0.35 3.80 -13.87
C GLY A 54 -0.97 3.82 -13.10
N GLU A 55 -1.60 2.65 -13.04
CA GLU A 55 -2.90 2.44 -12.42
C GLU A 55 -2.77 2.47 -10.89
N THR A 56 -3.70 3.14 -10.21
CA THR A 56 -3.85 3.00 -8.75
C THR A 56 -4.41 1.61 -8.46
N ILE A 57 -3.59 0.77 -7.84
CA ILE A 57 -3.93 -0.59 -7.45
C ILE A 57 -4.81 -0.59 -6.20
N LEU A 58 -4.52 0.30 -5.26
CA LEU A 58 -5.26 0.43 -4.01
C LEU A 58 -5.25 1.88 -3.55
N SER A 59 -6.37 2.34 -2.99
CA SER A 59 -6.46 3.57 -2.21
C SER A 59 -7.19 3.25 -0.91
N CYS A 60 -6.53 3.44 0.23
CA CYS A 60 -7.05 3.12 1.55
C CYS A 60 -7.08 4.38 2.43
N ALA A 61 -8.27 4.90 2.70
CA ALA A 61 -8.46 6.03 3.61
C ALA A 61 -8.44 5.56 5.07
N LEU A 62 -7.35 5.86 5.78
CA LEU A 62 -7.12 5.52 7.19
C LEU A 62 -7.99 6.32 8.17
N ASP A 63 -8.67 7.36 7.69
CA ASP A 63 -9.64 8.12 8.50
C ASP A 63 -11.02 7.43 8.55
N THR A 64 -11.20 6.32 7.83
CA THR A 64 -12.44 5.52 7.84
C THR A 64 -12.33 4.33 8.78
N PRO A 65 -13.44 3.84 9.37
CA PRO A 65 -13.42 2.64 10.22
C PRO A 65 -12.85 1.40 9.51
N GLN A 66 -13.08 1.28 8.19
CA GLN A 66 -12.52 0.19 7.40
C GLN A 66 -10.99 0.33 7.28
N GLY A 67 -10.50 1.52 6.94
CA GLY A 67 -9.06 1.77 6.82
C GLY A 67 -8.31 1.60 8.14
N GLN A 68 -8.91 2.01 9.26
CA GLN A 68 -8.35 1.79 10.60
C GLN A 68 -8.21 0.29 10.91
N ARG A 69 -9.26 -0.49 10.69
CA ARG A 69 -9.22 -1.96 10.88
C ARG A 69 -8.19 -2.64 9.98
N THR A 70 -8.09 -2.20 8.73
CA THR A 70 -7.08 -2.69 7.80
C THR A 70 -5.67 -2.40 8.31
N LEU A 71 -5.42 -1.16 8.74
CA LEU A 71 -4.12 -0.78 9.29
C LEU A 71 -3.78 -1.58 10.56
N GLU A 72 -4.73 -1.72 11.49
CA GLU A 72 -4.55 -2.52 12.70
C GLU A 72 -4.21 -3.98 12.38
N ALA A 73 -4.89 -4.58 11.39
CA ALA A 73 -4.62 -5.94 10.95
C ALA A 73 -3.24 -6.07 10.28
N LEU A 74 -2.82 -5.10 9.46
CA LEU A 74 -1.53 -5.13 8.78
C LEU A 74 -0.35 -4.84 9.72
N ALA A 75 -0.55 -3.97 10.71
CA ALA A 75 0.44 -3.64 11.73
C ALA A 75 0.41 -4.63 12.93
N ALA A 76 -0.48 -5.62 12.91
CA ALA A 76 -0.61 -6.59 13.99
C ALA A 76 0.71 -7.37 14.17
N GLY A 77 1.30 -7.29 15.37
CA GLY A 77 2.57 -7.92 15.68
C GLY A 77 3.81 -7.13 15.25
N ALA A 78 3.66 -5.94 14.64
CA ALA A 78 4.77 -5.03 14.44
C ALA A 78 5.33 -4.55 15.78
N ARG A 79 6.65 -4.39 15.87
CA ARG A 79 7.26 -3.83 17.08
C ARG A 79 6.79 -2.38 17.24
N PRO A 80 6.40 -1.97 18.46
CA PRO A 80 6.17 -0.55 18.73
C PRO A 80 7.45 0.24 18.37
N ASP A 81 7.26 1.42 17.76
CA ASP A 81 8.32 2.29 17.25
C ASP A 81 9.12 1.78 16.04
N SER A 82 8.68 0.71 15.37
CA SER A 82 9.27 0.27 14.10
C SER A 82 8.59 0.89 12.87
N VAL A 83 9.30 0.91 11.75
CA VAL A 83 8.72 1.34 10.45
C VAL A 83 7.50 0.49 10.10
N ASP A 84 7.50 -0.80 10.46
CA ASP A 84 6.39 -1.73 10.20
C ASP A 84 5.11 -1.38 10.98
N ALA A 85 5.23 -0.60 12.05
CA ALA A 85 4.09 -0.05 12.79
C ALA A 85 3.53 1.24 12.17
N THR A 86 4.21 1.81 11.17
CA THR A 86 3.68 2.96 10.41
C THR A 86 2.73 2.48 9.31
N PRO A 87 1.76 3.29 8.88
CA PRO A 87 0.89 2.93 7.75
C PRO A 87 1.68 2.58 6.50
N LEU A 88 2.66 3.40 6.12
CA LEU A 88 3.49 3.12 4.95
C LEU A 88 4.24 1.78 5.09
N GLY A 89 4.87 1.52 6.24
CA GLY A 89 5.62 0.28 6.46
C GLY A 89 4.74 -0.96 6.48
N ALA A 90 3.58 -0.90 7.14
CA ALA A 90 2.61 -2.00 7.18
C ALA A 90 2.16 -2.40 5.78
N PHE A 91 1.84 -1.43 4.91
CA PHE A 91 1.46 -1.69 3.53
C PHE A 91 2.64 -2.15 2.65
N VAL A 92 3.85 -1.63 2.86
CA VAL A 92 5.06 -2.11 2.16
C VAL A 92 5.35 -3.57 2.53
N ASN A 93 5.32 -3.90 3.81
CA ASN A 93 5.53 -5.27 4.30
C ASN A 93 4.47 -6.22 3.72
N PHE A 94 3.21 -5.78 3.70
CA PHE A 94 2.09 -6.54 3.15
C PHE A 94 2.29 -6.98 1.68
N VAL A 95 2.99 -6.21 0.86
CA VAL A 95 3.21 -6.55 -0.57
C VAL A 95 4.65 -6.96 -0.90
N SER A 96 5.52 -7.05 0.10
CA SER A 96 6.95 -7.34 -0.07
C SER A 96 7.24 -8.78 -0.54
N ASP A 97 6.31 -9.69 -0.30
CA ASP A 97 6.34 -11.08 -0.73
C ASP A 97 5.72 -11.30 -2.12
N CYS A 98 5.12 -10.28 -2.75
CA CYS A 98 4.56 -10.37 -4.09
C CYS A 98 5.67 -10.37 -5.16
N GLY A 99 5.58 -11.27 -6.13
CA GLY A 99 6.46 -11.36 -7.29
C GLY A 99 5.98 -10.60 -8.53
N SER A 100 4.69 -10.25 -8.61
CA SER A 100 4.12 -9.54 -9.78
C SER A 100 2.96 -8.59 -9.44
N ILE A 101 2.63 -7.66 -10.36
CA ILE A 101 1.51 -6.72 -10.16
C ILE A 101 0.17 -7.46 -10.01
N ALA A 102 -0.01 -8.58 -10.71
CA ALA A 102 -1.22 -9.39 -10.61
C ALA A 102 -1.41 -9.95 -9.20
N GLU A 103 -0.32 -10.41 -8.56
CA GLU A 103 -0.34 -10.86 -7.18
C GLU A 103 -0.62 -9.72 -6.21
N VAL A 104 -0.01 -8.54 -6.41
CA VAL A 104 -0.30 -7.34 -5.61
C VAL A 104 -1.78 -6.98 -5.69
N LYS A 105 -2.35 -6.91 -6.91
CA LYS A 105 -3.78 -6.65 -7.13
C LYS A 105 -4.65 -7.69 -6.43
N ALA A 106 -4.35 -8.99 -6.58
CA ALA A 106 -5.10 -10.07 -5.94
C ALA A 106 -5.03 -9.99 -4.41
N LYS A 107 -3.86 -9.62 -3.85
CA LYS A 107 -3.65 -9.48 -2.41
C LYS A 107 -4.40 -8.26 -1.86
N CYS A 108 -4.34 -7.14 -2.55
CA CYS A 108 -5.10 -5.92 -2.22
C CYS A 108 -6.61 -6.12 -2.29
N ALA A 109 -7.11 -6.84 -3.29
CA ALA A 109 -8.54 -7.15 -3.43
C ALA A 109 -9.10 -8.00 -2.26
N ARG A 110 -8.26 -8.84 -1.64
CA ARG A 110 -8.62 -9.60 -0.43
C ARG A 110 -8.62 -8.75 0.84
N LEU A 111 -7.80 -7.70 0.86
CA LEU A 111 -7.62 -6.83 2.02
C LEU A 111 -8.75 -5.80 2.16
N LEU A 112 -9.14 -5.21 1.04
CA LEU A 112 -10.28 -4.33 0.92
C LEU A 112 -11.20 -4.93 -0.14
N PRO A 113 -11.98 -5.98 0.20
CA PRO A 113 -13.06 -6.37 -0.69
C PRO A 113 -13.91 -5.11 -0.86
N GLU A 114 -13.98 -4.60 -2.09
CA GLU A 114 -14.81 -3.45 -2.38
C GLU A 114 -16.18 -3.68 -1.75
N ALA A 115 -16.75 -2.65 -1.13
CA ALA A 115 -18.19 -2.57 -0.94
C ALA A 115 -18.87 -2.42 -2.33
N GLY A 116 -18.65 -3.39 -3.21
CA GLY A 116 -19.04 -3.46 -4.62
C GLY A 116 -19.59 -4.84 -5.01
N ALA A 117 -19.86 -5.73 -4.05
CA ALA A 117 -20.75 -6.88 -4.23
C ALA A 117 -22.18 -6.53 -3.77
N ARG A 118 -22.79 -5.54 -4.44
CA ARG A 118 -24.25 -5.33 -4.51
C ARG A 118 -24.55 -4.91 -5.95
N GLY A 119 -25.28 -5.63 -6.80
CA GLY A 119 -26.10 -6.84 -6.64
C GLY A 119 -25.57 -8.04 -7.45
N SER A 120 -25.91 -9.28 -7.11
CA SER A 120 -27.25 -9.89 -7.28
C SER A 120 -27.79 -9.58 -8.68
N GLY A 121 -27.89 -10.52 -9.62
CA GLY A 121 -28.62 -11.77 -9.44
C GLY A 121 -30.11 -11.45 -9.44
N GLY A 122 -30.76 -11.55 -10.60
CA GLY A 122 -32.17 -11.26 -10.86
C GLY A 122 -32.43 -11.06 -12.34
#